data_AF-A0A1S8JBE8-F1
#
_entry.id   AF-A0A1S8JBE8-F1
#
_cell.length_a   1.000
_cell.length_b   1.000
_cell.length_c   1.000
_cell.angle_alpha   90.00
_cell.angle_beta   90.00
_cell.angle_gamma   90.00
#
_symmetry.space_group_name_H-M   'P 1'
#
loop_
_entity.id
_entity.type
_entity.pdbx_description
1 polymer ?
#
loop_
_entity_poly.entity_id
_entity_poly.type
_entity_poly.pdbx_seq_one_letter_code
_entity_poly.pdbx_strand_id
1 'polypeptide(L)' 'NLPCPIKKSFSTYIDYMTREKALEEKERRTPDEEQELQRIKNALEDFYIPEGETFSESKTDKEFSETSNEAQS' A
#
# COMPACT_ATOMS: atom_id res chain seq x y z
N ASN A 1 -9.39 6.20 -23.90
CA ASN A 1 -9.16 5.79 -22.50
C ASN A 1 -7.71 5.37 -22.35
N LEU A 2 -6.80 6.30 -22.05
CA LEU A 2 -5.47 5.91 -21.60
C LEU A 2 -5.58 5.51 -20.12
N PRO A 3 -4.95 4.41 -19.68
CA PRO A 3 -4.92 4.04 -18.27
C PRO A 3 -4.21 5.15 -17.49
N CYS A 4 -4.87 5.66 -16.46
CA CYS A 4 -4.26 6.57 -15.50
C CYS A 4 -3.05 5.83 -14.88
N PRO A 5 -1.84 6.44 -14.83
CA PRO A 5 -0.72 5.81 -14.15
C PRO A 5 -1.13 5.64 -12.70
N ILE A 6 -1.31 4.38 -12.27
CA ILE A 6 -1.75 4.04 -10.93
C ILE A 6 -0.63 4.49 -9.99
N LYS A 7 -0.74 5.71 -9.46
CA LYS A 7 0.07 6.14 -8.34
C LYS A 7 -0.14 5.09 -7.25
N LYS A 8 0.95 4.44 -6.81
CA LYS A 8 0.88 3.43 -5.76
C LYS A 8 0.18 4.05 -4.55
N SER A 9 -1.01 3.55 -4.22
CA SER A 9 -1.85 4.13 -3.18
C SER A 9 -1.48 3.54 -1.82
N PHE A 10 -1.68 4.32 -0.75
CA PHE A 10 -1.51 3.80 0.62
C PHE A 10 -2.39 2.56 0.88
N SER A 11 -3.62 2.54 0.36
CA SER A 11 -4.48 1.35 0.44
C SER A 11 -3.84 0.13 -0.22
N THR A 12 -3.23 0.28 -1.40
CA THR A 12 -2.54 -0.82 -2.08
C THR A 12 -1.37 -1.35 -1.24
N TYR A 13 -0.61 -0.47 -0.59
CA TYR A 13 0.45 -0.89 0.34
C TYR A 13 -0.11 -1.71 1.51
N ILE A 14 -1.17 -1.23 2.16
CA ILE A 14 -1.80 -1.95 3.29
C ILE A 14 -2.39 -3.29 2.86
N ASP A 15 -3.00 -3.35 1.68
CA ASP A 15 -3.53 -4.60 1.12
C ASP A 15 -2.41 -5.63 0.94
N TYR A 16 -1.27 -5.21 0.38
CA TYR A 16 -0.10 -6.07 0.21
C TYR A 16 0.52 -6.51 1.54
N MET A 17 0.72 -5.60 2.50
CA MET A 17 1.24 -5.95 3.83
C MET A 17 0.33 -6.94 4.56
N THR A 18 -0.99 -6.72 4.49
CA THR A 18 -1.97 -7.60 5.14
C THR A 18 -1.97 -8.98 4.50
N ARG A 19 -1.92 -9.04 3.16
CA ARG A 19 -1.92 -10.30 2.42
C ARG A 19 -0.62 -11.08 2.59
N GLU A 20 0.53 -10.40 2.58
CA GLU A 20 1.84 -10.99 2.86
C GLU A 20 1.81 -11.69 4.22
N LYS A 21 1.40 -10.98 5.28
CA LYS A 21 1.31 -11.54 6.63
C LYS A 21 0.40 -12.77 6.69
N ALA A 22 -0.78 -12.70 6.08
CA ALA A 22 -1.72 -13.82 6.05
C ALA A 22 -1.14 -15.05 5.32
N LEU A 23 -0.34 -14.85 4.26
CA LEU A 23 0.33 -15.93 3.54
C LEU A 23 1.51 -16.50 4.34
N GLU A 24 2.25 -15.66 5.06
CA GLU A 24 3.38 -16.08 5.89
C GLU A 24 2.96 -16.90 7.11
N GLU A 25 1.82 -16.59 7.71
CA GLU A 25 1.27 -17.33 8.87
C GLU A 25 0.72 -18.72 8.50
N LYS A 26 0.50 -19.02 7.21
CA LYS A 26 0.04 -20.33 6.78
C LYS A 26 1.16 -21.38 6.89
N GLU A 27 0.87 -22.47 7.61
CA GLU A 27 1.80 -23.61 7.77
C GLU A 27 2.20 -24.26 6.44
N ARG A 28 1.26 -24.37 5.49
CA ARG A 28 1.50 -24.87 4.13
C ARG A 28 0.80 -23.97 3.11
N ARG A 29 1.56 -23.52 2.13
CA ARG A 29 1.08 -22.75 0.97
C ARG A 29 0.96 -23.65 -0.25
N THR A 30 -0.04 -23.39 -1.09
CA THR A 30 -0.10 -23.98 -2.44
C THR A 30 0.96 -23.34 -3.34
N PRO A 31 1.30 -23.95 -4.49
CA PRO A 31 2.21 -23.32 -5.46
C PRO A 31 1.75 -21.93 -5.91
N ASP A 32 0.43 -21.74 -6.07
CA ASP A 32 -0.15 -20.45 -6.46
C ASP A 32 0.01 -19.41 -5.35
N GLU A 33 -0.18 -19.81 -4.09
CA GLU A 33 0.01 -18.94 -2.93
C GLU A 33 1.47 -18.55 -2.72
N GLU A 34 2.40 -19.46 -2.99
CA GLU A 34 3.83 -19.14 -2.97
C GLU A 34 4.15 -18.16 -4.12
N GLN A 35 3.61 -18.38 -5.31
CA GLN A 35 3.80 -17.45 -6.43
C GLN A 35 3.20 -16.07 -6.12
N GLU A 36 2.03 -16.02 -5.50
CA GLU A 36 1.39 -14.78 -5.04
C GLU A 36 2.29 -14.06 -4.02
N LEU A 37 2.79 -14.78 -3.00
CA LEU A 37 3.68 -14.21 -1.98
C LEU A 37 4.93 -13.58 -2.60
N GLN A 38 5.57 -14.27 -3.56
CA GLN A 38 6.74 -13.72 -4.26
C GLN A 38 6.40 -12.44 -5.03
N ARG A 39 5.24 -12.37 -5.68
CA ARG A 39 4.81 -11.16 -6.39
C ARG A 39 4.55 -10.00 -5.42
N ILE A 40 3.94 -10.27 -4.27
CA ILE A 40 3.67 -9.27 -3.24
C ILE A 40 4.98 -8.69 -2.70
N LYS A 41 5.96 -9.55 -2.37
CA LYS A 41 7.27 -9.12 -1.89
C LYS A 41 7.97 -8.20 -2.88
N ASN A 42 8.01 -8.60 -4.15
CA ASN A 42 8.60 -7.77 -5.21
C ASN A 42 7.86 -6.43 -5.38
N ALA A 43 6.52 -6.44 -5.26
CA ALA A 43 5.73 -5.22 -5.33
C ALA A 43 5.96 -4.29 -4.14
N LEU A 44 6.30 -4.82 -2.95
CA LEU A 44 6.56 -4.06 -1.73
C LEU A 44 7.93 -3.37 -1.73
N GLU A 45 8.97 -3.96 -2.35
CA GLU A 45 10.28 -3.30 -2.55
C GLU A 45 10.12 -1.92 -3.19
N ASP A 46 9.17 -1.86 -4.09
CA ASP A 46 8.75 -0.74 -4.90
C ASP A 46 8.05 0.38 -4.09
N PHE A 47 7.70 0.14 -2.82
CA PHE A 47 7.19 1.13 -1.85
C PHE A 47 8.25 1.60 -0.85
N TYR A 48 9.36 0.86 -0.70
CA TYR A 48 10.45 1.28 0.17
C TYR A 48 11.29 2.35 -0.52
N ILE A 49 11.27 3.55 0.05
CA ILE A 49 12.16 4.64 -0.36
C ILE A 49 13.46 4.50 0.45
N PRO A 50 14.64 4.54 -0.20
CA PRO A 50 15.92 4.47 0.51
C PRO A 50 16.05 5.56 1.58
N GLU A 51 16.71 5.23 2.69
CA GLU A 51 17.01 6.20 3.74
C GLU A 51 17.71 7.43 3.16
N GLY A 52 17.05 8.59 3.21
CA GLY A 52 17.58 9.87 2.71
C GLY A 52 16.76 10.50 1.57
N GLU A 53 15.86 9.77 0.93
CA GLU A 53 14.88 10.33 -0.01
C GLU A 53 13.58 10.66 0.73
N THR A 54 13.38 11.93 1.07
CA THR A 54 12.06 12.38 1.52
C THR A 54 11.15 12.51 0.31
N PHE A 55 9.91 12.06 0.42
CA PHE A 55 8.90 12.27 -0.62
C PHE A 55 8.74 13.79 -0.78
N SER A 56 9.41 14.38 -1.79
CA SER A 56 9.24 15.79 -2.08
C SER A 56 7.83 15.97 -2.63
N GLU A 57 6.91 16.35 -1.76
CA GLU A 57 5.51 16.61 -2.07
C GLU A 57 5.42 17.89 -2.91
N SER A 58 5.88 17.81 -4.16
CA SER A 58 5.67 18.86 -5.14
C SER A 58 4.30 18.65 -5.78
N LYS A 59 3.35 19.44 -5.26
CA LYS A 59 2.07 19.85 -5.88
C LYS A 59 0.90 18.87 -5.70
N THR A 60 0.24 18.96 -4.55
CA THR A 60 -1.23 19.05 -4.53
C THR A 60 -1.63 20.04 -3.43
N ASP A 61 -1.57 21.33 -3.77
CA ASP A 61 -2.36 22.32 -3.04
C ASP A 61 -3.84 21.92 -3.25
N LYS A 62 -4.55 21.58 -2.15
CA LYS A 62 -5.91 22.03 -1.83
C LYS A 62 -6.78 20.96 -1.12
N GLU A 63 -7.23 21.36 0.08
CA GLU A 63 -8.39 20.90 0.84
C GLU A 63 -8.34 19.52 1.50
N PHE A 64 -7.67 19.45 2.66
CA PHE A 64 -8.26 18.73 3.79
C PHE A 64 -9.27 19.69 4.46
N SER A 65 -10.55 19.57 4.09
CA SER A 65 -11.65 20.19 4.82
C SER A 65 -11.95 19.34 6.05
N GLU A 66 -11.80 19.97 7.21
CA GLU A 66 -12.18 19.50 8.53
C GLU A 66 -13.66 19.09 8.56
N THR A 67 -13.99 17.93 9.14
CA THR A 67 -15.13 17.80 10.06
C THR A 67 -14.86 16.64 11.03
N SER A 68 -14.36 16.97 12.22
CA SER A 68 -14.46 16.12 13.41
C SER A 68 -15.86 16.34 14.00
N ASN A 69 -16.77 15.40 13.79
CA ASN A 69 -18.04 15.41 14.53
C ASN A 69 -17.82 14.67 15.85
N GLU A 70 -17.56 15.46 16.88
CA GLU A 70 -17.64 15.10 18.29
C GLU A 70 -19.03 14.51 18.57
N ALA A 71 -19.08 13.26 19.02
CA ALA A 71 -20.31 12.64 19.49
C ALA A 71 -20.71 13.30 20.82
N GLN A 72 -21.65 14.23 20.78
CA GLN A 72 -22.43 14.65 21.94
C GLN A 72 -23.83 14.03 21.88
N SER A 73 -24.07 13.03 22.73
CA SER A 73 -25.21 12.89 23.66
C SER A 73 -25.35 11.46 24.17
#